data_AF-A0A1T5GZ86-F1
#
_entry.id   AF-A0A1T5GZ86-F1
#
_cell.length_a   1.000
_cell.length_b   1.000
_cell.length_c   1.000
_cell.angle_alpha   90.00
_cell.angle_beta   90.00
_cell.angle_gamma   90.00
#
_symmetry.space_group_name_H-M   'P 1'
#
loop_
_entity.id
_entity.type
_entity.pdbx_description
1 polymer ?
#
loop_
_entity_poly.entity_id
_entity_poly.type
_entity_poly.pdbx_seq_one_letter_code
_entity_poly.pdbx_strand_id
1 'polypeptide(L)'
;MLKKRTTYLGLGLLFIVALGFGTYKLMNARSYQLFGTITSHVETHQKVVALTFDDGPTKNVSAIVSLLDDYNTKATFFLIGKEIEENPEEAKKIVQAGHQIGNHTYSHQRMVFKSPAVYNSL
;
A
#
# COMPACT_ATOMS: atom_id res chain seq x y z
N MET A 1 24.69 38.61 27.51
CA MET A 1 25.02 37.32 26.88
C MET A 1 23.94 36.23 27.12
N LEU A 2 23.39 36.11 28.33
CA LEU A 2 22.44 35.04 28.72
C LEU A 2 21.05 35.07 28.02
N LYS A 3 20.50 36.27 27.73
CA LYS A 3 19.23 36.43 26.98
C LYS A 3 19.32 35.90 25.55
N LYS A 4 20.43 36.17 24.84
CA LYS A 4 20.63 35.64 23.48
C LYS A 4 20.70 34.10 23.49
N ARG A 5 21.39 33.51 24.48
CA ARG A 5 21.49 32.04 24.64
C ARG A 5 20.13 31.38 24.88
N THR A 6 19.28 31.96 25.72
CA THR A 6 17.93 31.43 25.99
C THR A 6 17.01 31.57 24.78
N THR A 7 17.09 32.68 24.04
CA THR A 7 16.38 32.83 22.75
C THR A 7 16.80 31.77 21.74
N TYR A 8 18.10 31.51 21.56
CA TYR A 8 18.57 30.47 20.64
C TYR A 8 18.15 29.06 21.04
N LEU A 9 18.12 28.76 22.35
CA LEU A 9 17.61 27.47 22.84
C LEU A 9 16.11 27.31 22.58
N GLY A 10 15.32 28.36 22.79
CA GLY A 10 13.89 28.36 22.49
C GLY A 10 13.61 28.17 20.99
N LEU A 11 14.35 28.87 20.13
CA LEU A 11 14.26 28.69 18.68
C LEU A 11 14.69 27.28 18.24
N GLY A 12 15.76 26.74 18.84
CA GLY A 12 16.22 25.38 18.58
C GLY A 12 15.17 24.34 18.96
N LEU A 13 14.55 24.47 20.14
CA LEU A 13 13.48 23.58 20.56
C LEU A 13 12.26 23.67 19.63
N LEU A 14 11.85 24.88 19.27
CA LEU A 14 10.74 25.10 18.34
C LEU A 14 11.02 24.45 16.97
N PHE A 15 12.25 24.60 16.47
CA PHE A 15 12.68 23.96 15.22
C PHE A 15 12.63 22.44 15.30
N ILE A 16 13.12 21.85 16.40
CA ILE A 16 13.08 20.39 16.61
C ILE A 16 11.63 19.87 16.67
N VAL A 17 10.75 20.59 17.37
CA VAL A 17 9.33 20.23 17.46
C VAL A 17 8.66 20.33 16.09
N ALA A 18 8.89 21.42 15.35
CA ALA A 18 8.35 21.60 14.01
C ALA A 18 8.86 20.51 13.04
N LEU A 19 10.15 20.19 13.11
CA LEU A 19 10.76 19.13 12.31
C LEU A 19 10.16 17.76 12.66
N GLY A 20 10.03 17.43 13.94
CA GLY A 20 9.43 16.18 14.40
C GLY A 20 7.95 16.04 14.00
N PHE A 21 7.19 17.13 14.07
CA PHE A 21 5.81 17.15 13.58
C PHE A 21 5.75 16.96 12.07
N GLY A 22 6.63 17.63 11.31
CA GLY A 22 6.73 17.49 9.86
C GLY A 22 7.07 16.08 9.42
N THR A 23 8.06 15.45 10.04
CA THR A 23 8.44 14.06 9.74
C THR A 23 7.35 13.07 10.14
N TYR A 24 6.65 13.29 11.26
CA TYR A 24 5.49 12.49 11.64
C TYR A 24 4.37 12.59 10.60
N LYS A 25 4.04 13.80 10.13
CA LYS A 25 3.04 14.00 9.07
C LYS A 25 3.45 13.33 7.76
N LEU A 26 4.73 13.43 7.40
CA LEU A 26 5.28 12.78 6.21
C LEU A 26 5.23 11.25 6.31
N MET A 27 5.61 10.68 7.45
CA MET A 27 5.61 9.22 7.69
C MET A 27 4.19 8.61 7.63
N ASN A 28 3.16 9.40 7.93
CA ASN A 28 1.76 8.98 7.89
C ASN A 28 1.01 9.46 6.63
N ALA A 29 1.70 10.09 5.68
CA ALA A 29 1.07 10.50 4.42
C ALA A 29 0.73 9.27 3.58
N ARG A 30 -0.53 9.18 3.13
CA ARG A 30 -1.01 8.06 2.29
C ARG A 30 -0.91 8.32 0.79
N SER A 31 -0.69 9.57 0.41
CA SER A 31 -0.67 10.05 -0.97
C SER A 31 0.71 10.54 -1.41
N TYR A 32 1.72 10.40 -0.56
CA TYR A 32 3.06 10.90 -0.82
C TYR A 32 4.12 9.95 -0.27
N GLN A 33 5.19 9.73 -1.04
CA GLN A 33 6.41 9.05 -0.59
C GLN A 33 7.64 9.80 -1.13
N LEU A 34 8.77 9.64 -0.44
CA LEU A 34 10.02 10.29 -0.81
C LEU A 34 10.66 9.69 -2.07
N PHE A 35 10.42 8.40 -2.33
CA PHE A 35 11.03 7.67 -3.44
C PHE A 35 9.97 6.89 -4.21
N GLY A 36 10.00 6.95 -5.53
CA GLY A 36 9.01 6.29 -6.40
C GLY A 36 7.70 7.07 -6.49
N THR A 37 6.72 6.49 -7.18
CA THR A 37 5.40 7.09 -7.42
C THR A 37 4.31 6.36 -6.64
N ILE A 38 3.32 7.09 -6.13
CA ILE A 38 2.10 6.53 -5.53
C ILE A 38 0.93 6.97 -6.40
N THR A 39 0.21 6.00 -6.94
CA THR A 39 -1.09 6.23 -7.57
C THR A 39 -2.17 6.08 -6.50
N SER A 40 -2.54 7.19 -5.86
CA SER A 40 -3.61 7.22 -4.86
C SER A 40 -5.00 7.42 -5.47
N HIS A 41 -5.05 7.98 -6.68
CA HIS A 41 -6.24 8.19 -7.49
C HIS A 41 -5.82 8.36 -8.96
N VAL A 42 -6.79 8.26 -9.86
CA VAL A 42 -6.64 8.58 -11.28
C VAL A 42 -7.64 9.68 -11.61
N GLU A 43 -7.17 10.73 -12.29
CA GLU A 43 -8.02 11.80 -12.76
C GLU A 43 -8.96 11.29 -13.86
N THR A 44 -10.26 11.47 -13.66
CA THR A 44 -11.29 11.03 -14.62
C THR A 44 -12.54 11.89 -14.47
N HIS A 45 -13.23 12.09 -15.59
CA HIS A 45 -14.55 12.76 -15.60
C HIS A 45 -15.70 11.80 -15.30
N GLN A 46 -15.43 10.50 -15.21
CA GLN A 46 -16.43 9.48 -14.91
C GLN A 46 -16.58 9.30 -13.39
N LYS A 47 -17.81 9.06 -12.92
CA LYS A 47 -18.08 8.72 -11.51
C LYS A 47 -17.80 7.24 -11.28
N VAL A 48 -16.52 6.90 -11.16
CA VAL A 48 -16.06 5.51 -11.02
C VAL A 48 -15.17 5.36 -9.79
N VAL A 49 -15.13 4.14 -9.26
CA VAL A 49 -14.22 3.72 -8.20
C VAL A 49 -13.53 2.44 -8.63
N ALA A 50 -12.26 2.27 -8.23
CA ALA A 50 -11.55 1.01 -8.41
C ALA A 50 -11.61 0.22 -7.08
N LEU A 51 -12.19 -0.97 -7.12
CA LEU A 51 -12.18 -1.89 -5.99
C LEU A 51 -10.89 -2.72 -6.03
N THR A 52 -10.16 -2.73 -4.92
CA THR A 52 -8.95 -3.51 -4.76
C THR A 52 -9.01 -4.30 -3.46
N PHE A 53 -8.48 -5.52 -3.50
CA PHE A 53 -8.32 -6.39 -2.33
C PHE A 53 -6.84 -6.73 -2.20
N ASP A 54 -6.28 -6.44 -1.03
CA ASP A 54 -4.93 -6.85 -0.66
C ASP A 54 -4.98 -8.16 0.13
N ASP A 55 -3.83 -8.82 0.24
CA ASP A 55 -3.64 -10.12 0.89
C ASP A 55 -4.28 -11.32 0.16
N GLY A 56 -3.89 -12.51 0.63
CA GLY A 56 -4.35 -13.78 0.08
C GLY A 56 -3.59 -14.25 -1.16
N PRO A 57 -4.13 -15.23 -1.90
CA PRO A 57 -5.49 -15.74 -1.82
C PRO A 57 -5.75 -16.56 -0.55
N THR A 58 -6.98 -16.49 -0.02
CA THR A 58 -7.41 -17.24 1.18
C THR A 58 -8.73 -17.96 0.90
N LYS A 59 -9.19 -18.79 1.86
CA LYS A 59 -10.49 -19.48 1.78
C LYS A 59 -11.72 -18.58 1.55
N ASN A 60 -11.60 -17.27 1.76
CA ASN A 60 -12.71 -16.33 1.59
C ASN A 60 -12.92 -15.88 0.13
N VAL A 61 -11.97 -16.19 -0.77
CA VAL A 61 -12.00 -15.75 -2.17
C VAL A 61 -13.33 -16.11 -2.85
N SER A 62 -13.83 -17.33 -2.64
CA SER A 62 -15.07 -17.78 -3.26
C SER A 62 -16.28 -16.90 -2.86
N ALA A 63 -16.38 -16.49 -1.59
CA ALA A 63 -17.46 -15.62 -1.13
C ALA A 63 -17.36 -14.20 -1.72
N ILE A 64 -16.14 -13.68 -1.82
CA ILE A 64 -15.88 -12.34 -2.39
C ILE A 64 -16.20 -12.33 -3.88
N VAL A 65 -15.73 -13.33 -4.64
CA VAL A 65 -15.97 -13.45 -6.08
C VAL A 65 -17.47 -13.59 -6.36
N SER A 66 -18.18 -14.45 -5.63
CA SER A 66 -19.63 -14.59 -5.79
C SER A 66 -20.36 -13.27 -5.56
N LEU A 67 -19.98 -12.51 -4.52
CA LEU A 67 -20.57 -11.20 -4.27
C LEU A 67 -20.27 -10.21 -5.41
N LEU A 68 -19.04 -10.16 -5.90
CA LEU A 68 -18.68 -9.29 -7.03
C LEU A 68 -19.46 -9.62 -8.30
N ASP A 69 -19.69 -10.92 -8.57
CA ASP A 69 -20.49 -11.37 -9.70
C ASP A 69 -21.98 -11.03 -9.55
N ASP A 70 -22.54 -11.11 -8.33
CA ASP A 70 -23.92 -10.67 -8.06
C ASP A 70 -24.14 -9.19 -8.41
N TYR A 71 -23.10 -8.36 -8.21
CA TYR A 71 -23.10 -6.94 -8.59
C TYR A 71 -22.52 -6.67 -9.98
N ASN A 72 -22.24 -7.71 -10.78
CA ASN A 72 -21.62 -7.63 -12.10
C ASN A 72 -20.39 -6.68 -12.11
N THR A 73 -19.55 -6.78 -11.08
CA THR A 73 -18.43 -5.88 -10.83
C THR A 73 -17.11 -6.63 -10.89
N LYS A 74 -16.06 -5.99 -11.41
CA LYS A 74 -14.69 -6.53 -11.39
C LYS A 74 -13.79 -5.72 -10.46
N ALA A 75 -12.80 -6.38 -9.89
CA ALA A 75 -11.86 -5.83 -8.94
C ALA A 75 -10.43 -6.26 -9.29
N THR A 76 -9.45 -5.62 -8.63
CA THR A 76 -8.05 -6.05 -8.65
C THR A 76 -7.69 -6.73 -7.33
N PHE A 77 -7.09 -7.91 -7.39
CA PHE A 77 -6.61 -8.64 -6.22
C PHE A 77 -5.08 -8.58 -6.18
N PHE A 78 -4.51 -7.86 -5.22
CA PHE A 78 -3.09 -7.83 -4.95
C PHE A 78 -2.72 -9.02 -4.07
N LEU A 79 -2.17 -10.07 -4.68
CA LEU A 79 -1.93 -11.35 -4.03
C LEU A 79 -0.49 -11.52 -3.54
N ILE A 80 -0.33 -12.25 -2.44
CA ILE A 80 0.96 -12.64 -1.85
C ILE A 80 1.44 -13.93 -2.50
N GLY A 81 2.66 -13.94 -3.02
CA GLY A 81 3.22 -15.10 -3.74
C GLY A 81 3.18 -16.42 -2.94
N LYS A 82 3.58 -16.39 -1.66
CA LYS A 82 3.54 -17.56 -0.77
C LYS A 82 2.12 -18.10 -0.57
N GLU A 83 1.13 -17.21 -0.44
CA GLU A 83 -0.28 -17.61 -0.27
C GLU A 83 -0.85 -18.22 -1.56
N ILE A 84 -0.35 -17.80 -2.73
CA ILE A 84 -0.71 -18.43 -4.02
C ILE A 84 -0.20 -19.86 -4.08
N GLU A 85 1.04 -20.11 -3.64
CA GLU A 85 1.60 -21.47 -3.59
C GLU A 85 0.83 -22.39 -2.63
N GLU A 86 0.36 -21.84 -1.52
CA GLU A 86 -0.44 -22.57 -0.52
C GLU A 86 -1.90 -22.78 -0.98
N ASN A 87 -2.46 -21.84 -1.74
CA ASN A 87 -3.86 -21.84 -2.16
C ASN A 87 -4.03 -21.59 -3.68
N PRO A 88 -3.43 -22.42 -4.55
CA PRO A 88 -3.39 -22.14 -6.00
C PRO A 88 -4.77 -22.19 -6.65
N GLU A 89 -5.68 -23.01 -6.12
CA GLU A 89 -7.06 -23.09 -6.62
C GLU A 89 -7.86 -21.82 -6.34
N GLU A 90 -7.61 -21.14 -5.21
CA GLU A 90 -8.26 -19.84 -4.94
C GLU A 90 -7.72 -18.76 -5.89
N ALA A 91 -6.41 -18.74 -6.19
CA ALA A 91 -5.87 -17.83 -7.21
C ALA A 91 -6.52 -18.07 -8.59
N LYS A 92 -6.69 -19.35 -8.98
CA LYS A 92 -7.34 -19.70 -10.26
C LYS A 92 -8.78 -19.21 -10.32
N LYS A 93 -9.55 -19.32 -9.23
CA LYS A 93 -10.94 -18.81 -9.18
C LYS A 93 -11.01 -17.31 -9.49
N ILE A 94 -10.09 -16.53 -8.92
CA ILE A 94 -10.02 -15.07 -9.17
C ILE A 94 -9.82 -14.79 -10.67
N VAL A 95 -8.87 -15.49 -11.30
CA VAL A 95 -8.57 -15.33 -12.72
C VAL A 95 -9.71 -15.81 -13.61
N GLN A 96 -10.30 -16.98 -13.29
CA GLN A 96 -11.43 -17.55 -14.03
C GLN A 96 -12.68 -16.66 -13.96
N ALA A 97 -12.89 -15.97 -12.84
CA ALA A 97 -13.95 -14.98 -12.70
C ALA A 97 -13.65 -13.65 -13.44
N GLY A 98 -12.49 -13.51 -14.09
CA GLY A 98 -12.15 -12.34 -14.90
C GLY A 98 -11.73 -11.11 -14.10
N HIS A 99 -11.26 -11.30 -12.86
CA HIS A 99 -10.66 -10.23 -12.07
C HIS A 99 -9.18 -10.02 -12.42
N GLN A 100 -8.66 -8.83 -12.14
CA GLN A 100 -7.25 -8.51 -12.35
C GLN A 100 -6.40 -9.00 -11.16
N ILE A 101 -5.19 -9.49 -11.44
CA ILE A 101 -4.19 -9.81 -10.41
C ILE A 101 -3.14 -8.70 -10.35
N GLY A 102 -2.84 -8.26 -9.13
CA GLY A 102 -1.70 -7.41 -8.77
C GLY A 102 -0.72 -8.15 -7.86
N ASN A 103 0.49 -7.61 -7.74
CA ASN A 103 1.54 -8.18 -6.89
C ASN A 103 1.52 -7.53 -5.49
N HIS A 104 1.41 -8.33 -4.44
CA HIS A 104 1.50 -7.90 -3.04
C HIS A 104 2.73 -8.47 -2.32
N THR A 105 3.85 -8.52 -3.04
CA THR A 105 5.11 -9.18 -2.67
C THR A 105 4.99 -10.69 -2.52
N TYR A 106 6.13 -11.38 -2.36
CA TYR A 106 6.11 -12.83 -2.17
C TYR A 106 5.80 -13.24 -0.72
N SER A 107 6.34 -12.53 0.27
CA SER A 107 6.33 -12.93 1.68
C SER A 107 5.73 -11.90 2.63
N HIS A 108 5.09 -10.85 2.09
CA HIS A 108 4.47 -9.78 2.87
C HIS A 108 5.41 -9.11 3.89
N GLN A 109 6.70 -9.03 3.54
CA GLN A 109 7.68 -8.30 4.33
C GLN A 109 7.62 -6.81 4.06
N ARG A 110 7.91 -6.01 5.10
CA ARG A 110 8.01 -4.56 4.96
C ARG A 110 9.11 -4.19 3.96
N MET A 111 8.73 -3.44 2.92
CA MET A 111 9.62 -3.04 1.83
C MET A 111 10.48 -1.80 2.11
N VAL A 112 10.32 -1.18 3.29
CA VAL A 112 11.11 -0.02 3.69
C VAL A 112 12.59 -0.43 3.81
N PHE A 113 13.47 0.32 3.12
CA PHE A 113 14.92 0.08 3.03
C PHE A 113 15.34 -1.24 2.36
N LYS A 114 14.43 -1.91 1.63
CA LYS A 114 14.80 -3.05 0.78
C LYS A 114 15.42 -2.55 -0.52
N SER A 115 16.51 -3.21 -0.95
CA SER A 115 17.12 -2.96 -2.25
C SER A 115 16.23 -3.50 -3.38
N PRO A 116 16.23 -2.89 -4.57
CA PRO A 116 15.60 -3.48 -5.77
C PRO A 116 16.06 -4.91 -6.07
N ALA A 117 17.24 -5.32 -5.60
CA ALA A 117 17.73 -6.69 -5.74
C ALA A 117 16.78 -7.76 -5.14
N VAL A 118 15.89 -7.37 -4.21
CA VAL A 118 14.86 -8.28 -3.65
C VAL A 118 13.93 -8.84 -4.72
N TYR A 119 13.73 -8.13 -5.84
CA TYR A 119 12.94 -8.65 -6.97
C TYR A 119 13.68 -9.71 -7.80
N ASN A 120 15.01 -9.77 -7.71
CA ASN A 120 15.85 -10.69 -8.49
C ASN A 120 16.19 -11.98 -7.73
N SER A 121 15.82 -12.06 -6.45
CA SER A 121 16.12 -13.19 -5.56
C SER A 121 14.90 -14.07 -5.26
N LEU A 122 13.78 -13.82 -5.93
CA LEU A 122 12.54 -14.59 -5.91
C LEU A 122 12.48 -15.45 -7.17
#